data_AF-A0AAV8YPS8-F1
#
_entry.id   AF-A0AAV8YPS8-F1
#
_cell.length_a   1.000
_cell.length_b   1.000
_cell.length_c   1.000
_cell.angle_alpha   90.00
_cell.angle_beta   90.00
_cell.angle_gamma   90.00
#
_symmetry.space_group_name_H-M   'P 1'
#
loop_
_entity.id
_entity.type
_entity.pdbx_description
1 polymer ?
#
loop_
_entity_poly.entity_id
_entity_poly.type
_entity_poly.pdbx_seq_one_letter_code
_entity_poly.pdbx_strand_id
1 'polypeptide(L)'
;MCNFIHALSKELNLDVNVGWTVICNFLMFEYFGKVDELKSIIRYDTNVKCLIENIWYFYSGDWMFLLKTLRHIFENVTNKEHVFYEQFNNFLKSIDTSLLWNNLVQMFDNLINEIDKEGCR
;
A
#
# COMPACT_ATOMS: atom_id res chain seq x y z
N MET A 1 17.88 -1.59 13.58
CA MET A 1 16.82 -2.25 12.80
C MET A 1 15.48 -2.13 13.51
N CYS A 2 15.30 -2.65 14.74
CA CYS A 2 14.03 -2.52 15.47
C CYS A 2 13.50 -1.08 15.56
N ASN A 3 14.34 -0.11 15.91
CA ASN A 3 13.92 1.31 15.98
C ASN A 3 13.45 1.86 14.63
N PHE A 4 14.06 1.40 13.52
CA PHE A 4 13.65 1.80 12.18
C PHE A 4 12.29 1.21 11.80
N ILE A 5 12.03 -0.07 12.12
CA ILE A 5 10.72 -0.69 11.86
C ILE A 5 9.62 0.04 12.61
N HIS A 6 9.83 0.39 13.88
CA HIS A 6 8.84 1.12 14.67
C HIS A 6 8.61 2.54 14.11
N ALA A 7 9.67 3.22 13.65
CA ALA A 7 9.54 4.52 12.99
C ALA A 7 8.74 4.38 11.69
N LEU A 8 9.10 3.45 10.81
CA LEU A 8 8.39 3.21 9.56
C LEU A 8 6.92 2.85 9.81
N SER A 9 6.65 1.90 10.69
CA SER A 9 5.28 1.49 11.03
C SER A 9 4.45 2.65 11.56
N LYS A 10 5.06 3.55 12.34
CA LYS A 10 4.39 4.76 12.80
C LYS A 10 4.08 5.73 11.65
N GLU A 11 5.04 5.96 10.76
CA GLU A 11 4.87 6.86 9.60
C GLU A 11 3.85 6.32 8.59
N LEU A 12 3.80 5.00 8.39
CA LEU A 12 2.82 4.34 7.52
C LEU A 12 1.47 4.06 8.21
N ASN A 13 1.35 4.33 9.51
CA ASN A 13 0.20 3.95 10.34
C ASN A 13 -0.14 2.45 10.25
N LEU A 14 0.87 1.59 10.30
CA LEU A 14 0.78 0.13 10.21
C LEU A 14 1.15 -0.55 11.52
N ASP A 15 0.60 -1.76 11.72
CA ASP A 15 1.15 -2.68 12.71
C ASP A 15 2.61 -3.01 12.40
N VAL A 16 3.41 -3.26 13.44
CA VAL A 16 4.85 -3.52 13.32
C VAL A 16 5.14 -4.74 12.45
N ASN A 17 4.31 -5.79 12.52
CA ASN A 17 4.51 -7.00 11.71
C ASN A 17 4.20 -6.73 10.23
N VAL A 18 3.16 -5.93 9.96
CA VAL A 18 2.84 -5.51 8.59
C VAL A 18 3.96 -4.63 8.02
N GLY A 19 4.44 -3.66 8.79
CA GLY A 19 5.57 -2.81 8.40
C GLY A 19 6.86 -3.61 8.13
N TRP A 20 7.11 -4.68 8.89
CA TRP A 20 8.19 -5.61 8.61
C TRP A 20 8.03 -6.30 7.25
N THR A 21 6.84 -6.84 6.95
CA THR A 21 6.56 -7.46 5.65
C THR A 21 6.73 -6.48 4.50
N VAL A 22 6.27 -5.24 4.65
CA VAL A 22 6.42 -4.19 3.63
C VAL A 22 7.90 -3.93 3.33
N ILE A 23 8.75 -3.82 4.36
CA ILE A 23 10.20 -3.66 4.17
C ILE A 23 10.80 -4.87 3.46
N CYS A 24 10.45 -6.09 3.88
CA CYS A 24 10.97 -7.29 3.22
C CYS A 24 10.62 -7.30 1.72
N ASN A 25 9.39 -6.93 1.37
CA ASN A 25 8.96 -6.84 -0.03
C ASN A 25 9.71 -5.73 -0.78
N PHE A 26 9.82 -4.54 -0.20
CA PHE A 26 10.58 -3.43 -0.78
C PHE A 26 12.04 -3.84 -1.06
N LEU A 27 12.69 -4.49 -0.09
CA LEU A 27 14.08 -4.95 -0.23
C LEU A 27 14.26 -6.02 -1.30
N MET A 28 13.24 -6.84 -1.56
CA MET A 28 13.31 -7.88 -2.58
C MET A 28 13.00 -7.37 -3.99
N PHE A 29 12.07 -6.41 -4.13
CA PHE A 29 11.52 -6.06 -5.44
C PHE A 29 11.91 -4.67 -5.95
N GLU A 30 12.20 -3.71 -5.07
CA GLU A 30 12.39 -2.30 -5.44
C GLU A 30 13.78 -1.76 -5.04
N TYR A 31 14.42 -2.33 -4.01
CA TYR A 31 15.71 -1.84 -3.55
C TYR A 31 16.87 -2.36 -4.40
N PHE A 32 17.55 -1.45 -5.11
CA PHE A 32 18.73 -1.76 -5.94
C PHE A 32 20.09 -1.48 -5.26
N GLY A 33 20.10 -0.99 -4.02
CA GLY A 33 21.33 -0.63 -3.30
C GLY A 33 22.06 -1.81 -2.67
N LYS A 34 23.29 -1.60 -2.23
CA LYS A 34 24.07 -2.64 -1.54
C LYS A 34 23.65 -2.78 -0.08
N VAL A 35 23.78 -3.98 0.47
CA VAL A 35 23.46 -4.27 1.90
C VAL A 35 24.21 -3.33 2.87
N ASP A 36 25.47 -2.99 2.57
CA ASP A 36 26.25 -2.09 3.44
C ASP A 36 25.84 -0.61 3.31
N GLU A 37 25.30 -0.22 2.15
CA GLU A 37 24.68 1.10 1.96
C GLU A 37 23.38 1.18 2.78
N LEU A 38 22.55 0.13 2.77
CA LEU A 38 21.35 0.06 3.61
C LEU A 38 21.68 0.20 5.10
N LYS A 39 22.70 -0.51 5.59
CA LYS A 39 23.17 -0.38 6.98
C LYS A 39 23.64 1.04 7.30
N SER A 40 24.30 1.70 6.36
CA SER A 40 24.73 3.09 6.48
C SER A 40 23.54 4.04 6.55
N ILE A 41 22.58 3.90 5.62
CA ILE A 41 21.35 4.70 5.57
C ILE A 41 20.58 4.58 6.90
N ILE A 42 20.40 3.36 7.42
CA ILE A 42 19.67 3.13 8.67
C ILE A 42 20.41 3.71 9.89
N ARG A 43 21.74 3.88 9.82
CA ARG A 43 22.55 4.45 10.91
C ARG A 43 22.58 5.98 10.91
N TYR A 44 22.36 6.62 9.77
CA TYR A 44 22.42 8.07 9.63
C TYR A 44 21.02 8.66 9.39
N ASP A 45 20.49 9.35 10.40
CA ASP A 45 19.11 9.85 10.49
C ASP A 45 18.64 10.68 9.27
N THR A 46 19.54 11.42 8.63
CA THR A 46 19.24 12.26 7.47
C THR A 46 18.82 11.46 6.23
N ASN A 47 19.30 10.22 6.07
CA ASN A 47 18.95 9.37 4.93
C ASN A 47 17.79 8.40 5.25
N VAL A 48 17.46 8.23 6.54
CA VAL A 48 16.36 7.37 6.99
C VAL A 48 15.02 7.87 6.48
N LYS A 49 14.79 9.19 6.48
CA LYS A 49 13.54 9.78 5.96
C LYS A 49 13.32 9.49 4.49
N CYS A 50 14.34 9.68 3.64
CA CYS A 50 14.26 9.37 2.22
C CYS A 50 13.97 7.87 1.98
N LEU A 51 14.57 6.98 2.77
CA LEU A 51 14.26 5.55 2.71
C LEU A 51 12.80 5.27 3.10
N ILE A 52 12.28 5.89 4.16
CA ILE A 52 10.88 5.79 4.57
C ILE A 52 9.94 6.27 3.47
N GLU A 53 10.23 7.42 2.84
CA GLU A 53 9.45 7.96 1.73
C GLU A 53 9.42 7.00 0.53
N ASN A 54 10.57 6.43 0.16
CA ASN A 54 10.63 5.44 -0.94
C ASN A 54 9.80 4.19 -0.62
N ILE A 55 9.86 3.70 0.63
CA ILE A 55 9.04 2.57 1.06
C ILE A 55 7.55 2.93 1.07
N TRP A 56 7.21 4.17 1.45
CA TRP A 56 5.85 4.68 1.40
C TRP A 56 5.31 4.72 -0.03
N TYR A 57 6.11 5.19 -1.00
CA TYR A 57 5.73 5.18 -2.41
C TYR A 57 5.52 3.76 -2.95
N PHE A 58 6.43 2.84 -2.63
CA PHE A 58 6.30 1.44 -3.00
C PHE A 58 5.01 0.83 -2.45
N TYR A 59 4.78 0.97 -1.14
CA TYR A 59 3.60 0.44 -0.46
C TYR A 59 2.29 1.02 -1.00
N SER A 60 2.24 2.35 -1.17
CA SER A 60 1.06 3.05 -1.68
C SER A 60 0.79 2.72 -3.15
N GLY A 61 1.85 2.42 -3.92
CA GLY A 61 1.74 1.95 -5.30
C GLY A 61 0.97 0.64 -5.41
N ASP A 62 1.25 -0.34 -4.54
CA ASP A 62 0.54 -1.62 -4.50
C ASP A 62 -0.96 -1.44 -4.19
N TRP A 63 -1.29 -0.59 -3.21
CA TRP A 63 -2.70 -0.26 -2.91
C TRP A 63 -3.41 0.38 -4.09
N MET A 64 -2.76 1.35 -4.73
CA MET A 64 -3.30 2.03 -5.90
C MET A 64 -3.53 1.05 -7.06
N PHE A 65 -2.63 0.09 -7.26
CA PHE A 65 -2.78 -0.95 -8.25
C PHE A 65 -4.02 -1.82 -7.95
N LEU A 66 -4.18 -2.30 -6.71
CA LEU A 66 -5.34 -3.09 -6.31
C LEU A 66 -6.67 -2.34 -6.52
N LEU A 67 -6.73 -1.06 -6.14
CA LEU A 67 -7.92 -0.22 -6.35
C LEU A 67 -8.25 -0.04 -7.84
N LYS A 68 -7.23 0.17 -8.69
CA LYS A 68 -7.41 0.24 -10.15
C LYS A 68 -7.87 -1.08 -10.74
N THR A 69 -7.35 -2.21 -10.27
CA THR A 69 -7.81 -3.54 -10.68
C THR A 69 -9.26 -3.75 -10.29
N LEU A 70 -9.64 -3.39 -9.06
CA LEU A 70 -11.01 -3.50 -8.59
C LEU A 70 -11.96 -2.64 -9.43
N ARG A 71 -11.58 -1.40 -9.72
CA ARG A 71 -12.31 -0.52 -10.65
C ARG A 71 -12.48 -1.17 -12.02
N HIS A 72 -11.41 -1.70 -12.59
CA HIS A 72 -11.43 -2.36 -13.90
C HIS A 72 -12.39 -3.56 -13.92
N ILE A 73 -12.44 -4.36 -12.85
CA ILE A 73 -13.40 -5.46 -12.69
C ILE A 73 -14.84 -4.93 -12.74
N PHE A 74 -15.17 -3.92 -11.93
CA PHE A 74 -16.53 -3.37 -11.88
C PHE A 74 -16.97 -2.70 -13.19
N GLU A 75 -16.06 -2.01 -13.88
CA GLU A 75 -16.36 -1.38 -15.18
C GLU A 75 -16.65 -2.40 -16.28
N ASN A 76 -16.07 -3.61 -16.19
CA ASN A 76 -16.15 -4.62 -17.25
C ASN A 76 -17.01 -5.83 -16.90
N VAL A 77 -17.53 -5.96 -15.67
CA VAL A 77 -18.29 -7.14 -15.25
C VAL A 77 -19.58 -7.34 -16.05
N THR A 78 -20.16 -6.28 -16.62
CA THR A 78 -21.35 -6.37 -17.48
C THR A 78 -21.02 -6.70 -18.94
N ASN A 79 -19.75 -6.61 -19.34
CA ASN A 79 -19.32 -6.87 -20.71
C ASN A 79 -19.07 -8.37 -20.92
N LYS A 80 -20.06 -9.08 -21.48
CA LYS A 80 -20.01 -10.52 -21.74
C LYS A 80 -18.96 -10.93 -22.77
N GLU A 81 -18.48 -10.01 -23.59
CA GLU A 81 -17.45 -10.26 -24.60
C GLU A 81 -16.02 -10.05 -24.04
N HIS A 82 -15.90 -9.55 -22.80
CA HIS A 82 -14.60 -9.35 -22.17
C HIS A 82 -13.92 -10.69 -21.88
N VAL A 83 -12.63 -10.80 -22.21
CA VAL A 83 -11.82 -12.04 -22.07
C VAL A 83 -11.86 -12.61 -20.65
N PHE A 84 -12.01 -11.73 -19.64
CA PHE A 84 -12.06 -12.09 -18.22
C PHE A 84 -13.46 -12.03 -17.58
N TYR A 85 -14.53 -11.98 -18.39
CA TYR A 85 -15.91 -11.81 -17.90
C TYR A 85 -16.31 -12.85 -16.83
N GLU A 86 -15.96 -14.12 -17.04
CA GLU A 86 -16.29 -15.19 -16.08
C GLU A 86 -15.53 -15.04 -14.77
N GLN A 87 -14.24 -14.69 -14.83
CA GLN A 87 -13.38 -14.47 -13.67
C GLN A 87 -13.89 -13.29 -12.84
N PHE A 88 -14.29 -12.20 -13.48
CA PHE A 88 -14.87 -11.04 -12.81
C PHE A 88 -16.17 -11.39 -12.08
N ASN A 89 -17.08 -12.10 -12.75
CA ASN A 89 -18.33 -12.53 -12.14
C ASN A 89 -18.11 -13.50 -10.97
N ASN A 90 -17.19 -14.45 -11.12
CA ASN A 90 -16.87 -15.42 -10.07
C ASN A 90 -16.23 -14.74 -8.86
N PHE A 91 -15.31 -13.79 -9.10
CA PHE A 91 -14.72 -12.99 -8.04
C PHE A 91 -15.79 -12.20 -7.28
N LEU A 92 -16.66 -11.44 -7.96
CA LEU A 92 -17.71 -10.67 -7.30
C LEU A 92 -18.73 -11.52 -6.54
N LYS A 93 -18.98 -12.77 -6.97
CA LYS A 93 -19.83 -13.72 -6.24
C LYS A 93 -19.14 -14.29 -4.99
N SER A 94 -17.82 -14.32 -4.98
CA SER A 94 -17.02 -14.86 -3.86
C SER A 94 -16.82 -13.87 -2.70
N ILE A 95 -17.12 -12.59 -2.92
CA ILE A 95 -16.91 -11.53 -1.92
C ILE A 95 -18.25 -10.92 -1.50
N ASP A 96 -18.27 -10.37 -0.29
CA ASP A 96 -19.36 -9.49 0.14
C ASP A 96 -19.13 -8.08 -0.42
N THR A 97 -19.89 -7.74 -1.46
CA THR A 97 -19.82 -6.43 -2.12
C THR A 97 -20.29 -5.28 -1.24
N SER A 98 -21.18 -5.53 -0.28
CA SER A 98 -21.65 -4.51 0.66
C SER A 98 -20.57 -4.19 1.69
N LEU A 99 -19.91 -5.23 2.22
CA LEU A 99 -18.75 -5.06 3.09
C LEU A 99 -17.60 -4.34 2.36
N LEU A 100 -17.31 -4.74 1.12
CA LEU A 100 -16.30 -4.09 0.30
C LEU A 100 -16.60 -2.59 0.12
N TRP A 101 -17.84 -2.24 -0.21
CA TRP A 101 -18.25 -0.84 -0.36
C TRP A 101 -18.02 -0.04 0.92
N ASN A 102 -18.47 -0.56 2.07
CA ASN A 102 -18.28 0.10 3.36
C ASN A 102 -16.80 0.32 3.69
N ASN A 103 -15.96 -0.70 3.41
CA ASN A 103 -14.52 -0.59 3.61
C ASN A 103 -13.89 0.47 2.70
N LEU A 104 -14.28 0.53 1.42
CA LEU A 104 -13.78 1.54 0.49
C LEU A 104 -14.17 2.97 0.89
N VAL A 105 -15.41 3.16 1.35
CA VAL A 105 -15.88 4.46 1.88
C VAL A 105 -15.08 4.85 3.11
N GLN A 106 -14.92 3.93 4.07
CA GLN A 106 -14.12 4.19 5.27
C GLN A 106 -12.65 4.50 4.94
N MET A 107 -12.06 3.79 3.99
CA MET A 107 -10.70 4.09 3.51
C MET A 107 -10.62 5.50 2.91
N PHE A 108 -11.60 5.90 2.12
CA PHE A 108 -11.65 7.24 1.54
C PHE A 108 -11.79 8.32 2.62
N ASP A 109 -12.65 8.12 3.62
CA ASP A 109 -12.80 9.03 4.76
C ASP A 109 -11.49 9.16 5.56
N ASN A 110 -10.80 8.04 5.80
CA ASN A 110 -9.50 8.05 6.47
C ASN A 110 -8.47 8.87 5.68
N LEU A 111 -8.42 8.71 4.36
CA LEU A 111 -7.50 9.45 3.49
C LEU A 111 -7.79 10.96 3.49
N ILE A 112 -9.07 11.35 3.46
CA ILE A 112 -9.44 12.78 3.60
C ILE A 112 -8.91 13.34 4.92
N ASN A 113 -9.13 12.62 6.01
CA ASN A 113 -8.67 13.03 7.34
C ASN A 113 -7.14 13.06 7.49
N GLU A 114 -6.40 12.33 6.66
CA GLU A 114 -4.93 12.41 6.60
C GLU A 114 -4.46 13.66 5.87
N ILE A 115 -5.07 13.99 4.73
CA ILE A 115 -4.76 15.21 3.95
C ILE A 115 -5.00 16.48 4.80
N ASP A 116 -6.12 16.53 5.52
CA ASP A 116 -6.45 17.69 6.38
C ASP A 116 -5.44 17.89 7.53
N LYS A 117 -4.82 16.80 8.02
CA LYS A 117 -3.78 16.85 9.06
C LYS A 117 -2.44 17.36 8.53
N GLU A 118 -2.12 17.11 7.26
CA GLU A 118 -0.92 17.64 6.63
C GLU A 118 -1.04 19.12 6.29
N GLY A 119 -2.25 19.60 5.94
CA GLY A 119 -2.53 21.02 5.70
C GLY A 119 -2.48 21.94 6.94
N CYS A 120 -2.46 21.37 8.16
CA CYS A 120 -2.34 22.09 9.42
C CYS A 120 -0.90 22.11 10.00
N ARG A 121 0.11 21.69 9.24
CA ARG A 121 1.54 21.79 9.64
C ARG A 121 2.28 22.91 8.91
#